data_AF-A0A4C2ELT6-F1
#
_entry.id   AF-A0A4C2ELT6-F1
#
_cell.length_a   1.000
_cell.length_b   1.000
_cell.length_c   1.000
_cell.angle_alpha   90.00
_cell.angle_beta   90.00
_cell.angle_gamma   90.00
#
_symmetry.space_group_name_H-M   'P 1'
#
loop_
_entity.id
_entity.type
_entity.pdbx_description
1 polymer ?
#
loop_
_entity_poly.entity_id
_entity_poly.type
_entity_poly.pdbx_seq_one_letter_code
_entity_poly.pdbx_strand_id
1 'polypeptide(L)'
;MSKRDTLNWSSVFDCLANDERRTVLSFLLDEGGQVSITDVATHLAVDEDDADAVHRARVHLHHIHLPKLSAAGLITWSRDQDTVRETPLAYQLPVGAITTASATAAQDGERQTSD
;
A
#
# COMPACT_ATOMS: atom_id res chain seq x y z
N MET A 1 -7.19 -28.57 -11.60
CA MET A 1 -6.87 -27.62 -10.51
C MET A 1 -7.34 -26.24 -10.92
N SER A 2 -8.20 -25.62 -10.12
CA SER A 2 -8.62 -24.26 -10.40
C SER A 2 -7.51 -23.32 -9.91
N LYS A 3 -7.28 -22.19 -10.60
CA LYS A 3 -6.18 -21.23 -10.33
C LYS A 3 -6.12 -20.70 -8.88
N ARG A 4 -7.19 -20.94 -8.10
CA ARG A 4 -7.32 -20.61 -6.67
C ARG A 4 -6.62 -21.60 -5.73
N ASP A 5 -6.34 -22.83 -6.17
CA ASP A 5 -5.76 -23.90 -5.34
C ASP A 5 -4.23 -23.78 -5.20
N THR A 6 -3.58 -23.02 -6.10
CA THR A 6 -2.13 -22.74 -6.06
C THR A 6 -1.78 -21.44 -5.32
N LEU A 7 -2.80 -20.71 -4.86
CA LEU A 7 -2.62 -19.45 -4.16
C LEU A 7 -2.41 -19.72 -2.67
N ASN A 8 -1.31 -19.23 -2.10
CA ASN A 8 -1.08 -19.35 -0.66
C ASN A 8 -1.92 -18.31 0.10
N TRP A 9 -3.20 -18.62 0.28
CA TRP A 9 -4.14 -17.77 1.00
C TRP A 9 -3.67 -17.42 2.40
N SER A 10 -2.94 -18.31 3.08
CA SER A 10 -2.35 -18.01 4.39
C SER A 10 -1.38 -16.82 4.30
N SER A 11 -0.48 -16.79 3.31
CA SER A 11 0.42 -15.65 3.10
C SER A 11 -0.33 -14.37 2.75
N VAL A 12 -1.43 -14.46 2.00
CA VAL A 12 -2.29 -13.30 1.71
C VAL A 12 -2.93 -12.78 3.00
N PHE A 13 -3.53 -13.65 3.82
CA PHE A 13 -4.15 -13.25 5.09
C PHE A 13 -3.12 -12.71 6.09
N ASP A 14 -1.94 -13.33 6.19
CA ASP A 14 -0.83 -12.83 7.00
C ASP A 14 -0.40 -11.43 6.54
N CYS A 15 -0.39 -11.19 5.21
CA CYS A 15 -0.13 -9.86 4.66
C CYS A 15 -1.20 -8.85 5.10
N LEU A 16 -2.48 -9.18 4.95
CA LEU A 16 -3.61 -8.30 5.25
C LEU A 16 -3.85 -8.10 6.75
N ALA A 17 -3.28 -8.94 7.63
CA ALA A 17 -3.35 -8.77 9.07
C ALA A 17 -2.55 -7.57 9.61
N ASN A 18 -1.75 -6.90 8.78
CA ASN A 18 -0.97 -5.72 9.17
C ASN A 18 -1.48 -4.48 8.45
N ASP A 19 -1.73 -3.44 9.24
CA ASP A 19 -2.36 -2.20 8.76
C ASP A 19 -1.51 -1.47 7.73
N GLU A 20 -0.21 -1.32 7.96
CA GLU A 20 0.69 -0.65 7.00
C GLU A 20 0.71 -1.34 5.63
N ARG A 21 0.70 -2.68 5.59
CA ARG A 21 0.61 -3.44 4.33
C ARG A 21 -0.73 -3.24 3.63
N ARG A 22 -1.82 -3.08 4.38
CA ARG A 22 -3.13 -2.73 3.83
C ARG A 22 -3.15 -1.31 3.29
N THR A 23 -2.56 -0.34 4.00
CA THR A 23 -2.41 1.04 3.54
C THR A 23 -1.62 1.11 2.22
N VAL A 24 -0.49 0.40 2.13
CA VAL A 24 0.29 0.31 0.87
C VAL A 24 -0.58 -0.22 -0.26
N LEU A 25 -1.30 -1.32 -0.04
CA LEU A 25 -2.14 -1.92 -1.09
C LEU A 25 -3.30 -1.00 -1.48
N SER A 26 -3.92 -0.30 -0.53
CA SER A 26 -4.97 0.68 -0.82
C SER A 26 -4.42 1.78 -1.72
N PHE A 27 -3.30 2.38 -1.31
CA PHE A 27 -2.64 3.44 -2.09
C PHE A 27 -2.32 3.00 -3.53
N LEU A 28 -1.75 1.80 -3.70
CA LEU A 28 -1.44 1.28 -5.04
C LEU A 28 -2.69 1.05 -5.91
N LEU A 29 -3.77 0.55 -5.30
CA LEU A 29 -5.02 0.31 -6.01
C LEU A 29 -5.74 1.60 -6.39
N ASP A 30 -5.63 2.63 -5.56
CA ASP A 30 -6.21 3.95 -5.79
C ASP A 30 -5.45 4.71 -6.91
N GLU A 31 -4.11 4.67 -6.90
CA GLU A 31 -3.28 5.26 -7.95
C GLU A 31 -3.38 4.50 -9.28
N GLY A 32 -3.58 3.17 -9.24
CA GLY A 32 -3.85 2.36 -10.42
C GLY A 32 -2.64 2.22 -11.36
N GLY A 33 -1.45 1.96 -10.81
CA GLY A 33 -0.29 1.70 -11.64
C GLY A 33 1.05 1.60 -10.93
N GLN A 34 2.12 1.81 -11.70
CA GLN A 34 3.48 1.81 -11.15
C GLN A 34 3.75 3.16 -10.51
N VAL A 35 4.06 3.14 -9.23
CA VAL A 35 4.41 4.32 -8.43
C VAL A 35 5.84 4.18 -7.91
N SER A 36 6.44 5.30 -7.51
CA SER A 36 7.76 5.25 -6.88
C SER A 36 7.65 4.79 -5.43
N ILE A 37 8.68 4.10 -4.92
CA ILE A 37 8.72 3.71 -3.50
C ILE A 37 8.79 4.94 -2.60
N THR A 38 9.35 6.05 -3.09
CA THR A 38 9.35 7.33 -2.38
C THR A 38 7.94 7.86 -2.18
N ASP A 39 7.08 7.84 -3.19
CA ASP A 39 5.69 8.32 -3.06
C ASP A 39 4.92 7.50 -2.01
N VAL A 40 5.10 6.17 -2.03
CA VAL A 40 4.52 5.28 -1.01
C VAL A 40 5.09 5.59 0.37
N ALA A 41 6.41 5.86 0.48
CA ALA A 41 7.05 6.20 1.74
C ALA A 41 6.53 7.52 2.31
N THR A 42 6.34 8.54 1.46
CA THR A 42 5.75 9.83 1.83
C THR A 42 4.34 9.64 2.36
N HIS A 43 3.52 8.86 1.67
CA HIS A 43 2.16 8.56 2.11
C HIS A 43 2.09 7.79 3.45
N LEU A 44 3.09 6.96 3.75
CA LEU A 44 3.17 6.21 5.00
C LEU A 44 3.88 6.96 6.14
N ALA A 45 4.56 8.06 5.85
CA ALA A 45 5.28 8.80 6.86
C ALA A 45 4.31 9.37 7.88
N VAL A 46 4.73 9.43 9.15
CA VAL A 46 3.94 10.08 10.21
C VAL A 46 3.77 11.57 9.91
N ASP A 47 4.76 12.16 9.25
CA ASP A 47 4.78 13.53 8.74
C ASP A 47 5.46 13.50 7.36
N GLU A 48 4.75 13.95 6.32
CA GLU A 48 5.22 13.95 4.94
C GLU A 48 6.26 15.05 4.65
N ASP A 49 6.28 16.12 5.45
CA ASP A 49 7.24 17.22 5.35
C ASP A 49 8.55 16.91 6.12
N ASP A 50 8.56 15.89 6.99
CA ASP A 50 9.75 15.40 7.68
C ASP A 50 10.53 14.38 6.83
N ALA A 51 11.62 14.85 6.22
CA ALA A 51 12.51 14.02 5.42
C ALA A 51 13.05 12.79 6.16
N ASP A 52 13.28 12.87 7.48
CA ASP A 52 13.74 11.73 8.27
C ASP A 52 12.60 10.71 8.50
N ALA A 53 11.36 11.18 8.65
CA ALA A 53 10.19 10.30 8.72
C ALA A 53 9.97 9.55 7.40
N VAL A 54 10.02 10.26 6.27
CA VAL A 54 9.93 9.65 4.93
C VAL A 54 11.06 8.65 4.71
N HIS A 55 12.29 8.99 5.11
CA HIS A 55 13.42 8.08 5.01
C HIS A 55 13.21 6.79 5.81
N ARG A 56 12.74 6.89 7.06
CA ARG A 56 12.41 5.72 7.90
C ARG A 56 11.32 4.85 7.27
N ALA A 57 10.25 5.46 6.78
CA ALA A 57 9.18 4.74 6.09
C ALA A 57 9.70 3.99 4.85
N ARG A 58 10.56 4.63 4.06
CA ARG A 58 11.20 4.01 2.89
C ARG A 58 12.07 2.80 3.28
N VAL A 59 12.84 2.90 4.35
CA VAL A 59 13.64 1.77 4.88
C VAL A 59 12.73 0.61 5.28
N HIS A 60 11.64 0.89 6.02
CA HIS A 60 10.67 -0.15 6.40
C HIS A 60 9.98 -0.80 5.19
N LEU A 61 9.61 -0.02 4.17
CA LEU A 61 9.06 -0.56 2.93
C LEU A 61 10.01 -1.57 2.29
N HIS A 62 11.27 -1.20 2.10
CA HIS A 62 12.29 -2.04 1.45
C HIS A 62 12.60 -3.33 2.21
N HIS A 63 12.55 -3.31 3.54
CA HIS A 63 13.02 -4.43 4.37
C HIS A 63 11.89 -5.27 4.98
N ILE A 64 10.69 -4.71 5.14
CA ILE A 64 9.59 -5.35 5.88
C ILE A 64 8.36 -5.55 5.00
N HIS A 65 7.85 -4.48 4.40
CA HIS A 65 6.53 -4.52 3.77
C HIS A 65 6.56 -5.08 2.35
N LEU A 66 7.39 -4.52 1.46
CA LEU A 66 7.44 -4.91 0.05
C LEU A 66 7.85 -6.38 -0.15
N PRO A 67 8.85 -6.94 0.57
CA PRO A 67 9.19 -8.35 0.44
C PRO A 67 8.02 -9.28 0.79
N LYS A 68 7.26 -8.97 1.84
CA LYS A 68 6.10 -9.78 2.27
C LYS A 68 4.94 -9.69 1.27
N LEU A 69 4.60 -8.48 0.85
CA LEU A 69 3.55 -8.25 -0.14
C LEU A 69 3.88 -8.94 -1.48
N SER A 70 5.15 -8.93 -1.89
CA SER A 70 5.62 -9.61 -3.09
C SER A 70 5.59 -11.13 -2.94
N ALA A 71 5.99 -11.66 -1.79
CA ALA A 71 5.92 -13.08 -1.49
C ALA A 71 4.47 -13.62 -1.49
N ALA A 72 3.50 -12.80 -1.07
CA ALA A 72 2.07 -13.10 -1.19
C ALA A 72 1.52 -12.94 -2.62
N GLY A 73 2.34 -12.45 -3.56
CA GLY A 73 1.96 -12.23 -4.96
C GLY A 73 1.03 -11.04 -5.17
N LEU A 74 0.90 -10.14 -4.18
CA LEU A 74 -0.01 -8.99 -4.26
C LEU A 74 0.60 -7.82 -5.03
N ILE A 75 1.92 -7.67 -4.98
CA ILE A 75 2.67 -6.64 -5.70
C ILE A 75 3.84 -7.23 -6.50
N THR A 76 4.31 -6.45 -7.45
CA THR A 76 5.65 -6.55 -8.02
C THR A 76 6.41 -5.27 -7.72
N TRP A 77 7.69 -5.37 -7.37
CA TRP A 77 8.51 -4.20 -7.11
C TRP A 77 9.93 -4.42 -7.61
N SER A 78 10.58 -3.33 -8.00
CA SER A 78 11.93 -3.32 -8.53
C SER A 78 12.80 -2.43 -7.65
N ARG A 79 13.82 -3.03 -7.03
CA ARG A 79 14.82 -2.29 -6.24
C ARG A 79 15.66 -1.38 -7.14
N ASP A 80 15.94 -1.80 -8.37
CA ASP A 80 16.78 -1.05 -9.31
C ASP A 80 16.05 0.16 -9.88
N GLN A 81 14.74 0.01 -10.15
CA GLN A 81 13.90 1.10 -10.66
C GLN A 81 13.21 1.89 -9.53
N ASP A 82 13.43 1.51 -8.26
CA ASP A 82 12.78 2.05 -7.06
C ASP A 82 11.26 2.26 -7.20
N THR A 83 10.59 1.29 -7.81
CA THR A 83 9.16 1.35 -8.13
C THR A 83 8.42 0.10 -7.68
N VAL A 84 7.12 0.26 -7.46
CA VAL A 84 6.21 -0.81 -7.07
C VAL A 84 4.89 -0.68 -7.85
N ARG A 85 4.27 -1.82 -8.13
CA ARG A 85 2.96 -1.92 -8.78
C ARG A 85 2.18 -3.08 -8.18
N GLU A 86 0.88 -2.92 -8.04
CA GLU A 86 -0.06 -3.99 -7.76
C GLU A 86 -0.04 -5.09 -8.84
N THR A 87 -0.54 -6.27 -8.47
CA THR A 87 -0.78 -7.35 -9.43
C THR A 87 -2.28 -7.55 -9.66
N PRO A 88 -2.68 -8.33 -10.69
CA PRO A 88 -4.07 -8.74 -10.86
C PRO A 88 -4.67 -9.51 -9.67
N LEU A 89 -3.85 -10.02 -8.75
CA LEU A 89 -4.34 -10.67 -7.54
C LEU A 89 -4.88 -9.64 -6.53
N ALA A 90 -4.28 -8.45 -6.44
CA ALA A 90 -4.73 -7.41 -5.51
C ALA A 90 -6.20 -7.00 -5.77
N TYR A 91 -6.60 -6.92 -7.04
CA TYR A 91 -7.97 -6.64 -7.46
C TYR A 91 -8.99 -7.75 -7.19
N GLN A 92 -8.54 -8.96 -6.82
CA GLN A 92 -9.43 -10.08 -6.48
C GLN A 92 -9.78 -10.12 -4.99
N LEU A 93 -9.12 -9.28 -4.18
CA LEU A 93 -9.41 -9.19 -2.76
C LEU A 93 -10.72 -8.43 -2.53
N PRO A 94 -11.51 -8.81 -1.52
CA PRO A 94 -12.67 -8.00 -1.12
C PRO A 94 -12.21 -6.61 -0.67
N VAL A 95 -12.93 -5.56 -1.07
CA VAL A 95 -12.62 -4.16 -0.70
C VAL A 95 -12.45 -4.01 0.81
N GLY A 96 -13.35 -4.59 1.61
CA GLY A 96 -13.28 -4.56 3.07
C GLY A 96 -12.07 -5.28 3.70
N ALA A 97 -11.31 -6.07 2.92
CA ALA A 97 -10.08 -6.70 3.39
C ALA A 97 -8.86 -5.77 3.26
N ILE A 98 -8.91 -4.78 2.37
CA ILE A 98 -7.82 -3.82 2.11
C ILE A 98 -8.11 -2.49 2.81
N THR A 99 -9.35 -2.02 2.77
CA THR A 99 -9.70 -0.74 3.39
C THR A 99 -9.58 -0.84 4.90
N THR A 100 -8.61 -0.13 5.47
CA THR A 100 -8.63 0.26 6.88
C THR A 100 -9.74 1.29 7.07
N ALA A 101 -10.67 1.03 7.99
CA ALA A 101 -11.70 1.98 8.40
C ALA A 101 -11.07 3.17 9.13
N SER A 102 -10.39 4.06 8.40
CA SER A 102 -9.85 5.33 8.92
C SER A 102 -9.51 6.36 7.83
N ALA A 103 -10.15 6.30 6.66
CA ALA A 103 -10.07 7.37 5.64
C ALA A 103 -11.41 8.12 5.47
N THR A 104 -12.13 8.36 6.58
CA THR A 104 -13.35 9.22 6.59
C THR A 104 -13.18 10.42 7.53
N ALA A 105 -11.96 10.89 7.74
CA ALA A 105 -11.70 12.06 8.58
C ALA A 105 -10.58 12.95 8.04
N ALA A 106 -10.65 13.36 6.77
CA ALA A 106 -9.91 14.52 6.25
C ALA A 106 -10.39 14.91 4.83
N GLN A 107 -11.70 15.00 4.61
CA GLN A 107 -12.25 15.78 3.50
C GLN A 107 -13.39 16.65 4.04
N ASP A 108 -13.03 17.59 4.92
CA ASP A 108 -13.86 18.76 5.22
C ASP A 108 -12.91 19.93 5.46
N GLY A 109 -12.56 20.58 4.35
CA GLY A 109 -11.87 21.86 4.29
C GLY A 109 -12.71 22.84 3.50
N GLU A 110 -13.96 23.04 3.91
CA GLU A 110 -14.75 24.22 3.55
C GLU A 110 -13.92 25.49 3.79
N ARG A 111 -13.67 26.25 2.73
CA ARG A 111 -13.72 27.72 2.82
C ARG A 111 -14.53 28.26 1.64
N GLN A 112 -15.83 28.28 1.87
CA GLN A 112 -16.75 29.15 1.18
C GLN A 112 -16.67 30.56 1.80
N THR A 113 -16.59 31.59 0.94
CA THR A 113 -17.01 33.00 1.09
C THR A 113 -16.44 33.91 2.19
N SER A 114 -15.89 35.05 1.75
CA SER A 114 -16.13 36.44 2.21
C SER A 114 -14.98 37.32 1.66
N ASP A 115 -15.12 38.52 1.12
CA ASP A 115 -16.21 39.45 0.78
C ASP A 115 -15.61 40.38 -0.30
#